data_AF-A0A940E0L8-F1
#
_entry.id   AF-A0A940E0L8-F1
#
_cell.length_a   1.000
_cell.length_b   1.000
_cell.length_c   1.000
_cell.angle_alpha   90.00
_cell.angle_beta   90.00
_cell.angle_gamma   90.00
#
_symmetry.space_group_name_H-M   'P 1'
#
loop_
_entity.id
_entity.type
_entity.pdbx_description
1 polymer ?
#
loop_
_entity_poly.entity_id
_entity_poly.type
_entity_poly.pdbx_seq_one_letter_code
_entity_poly.pdbx_strand_id
1 'polypeptide(L)'
;MEFARVVTDFVRFAWLSDVFILPVYRGKGLRKWLVQTIVEHPRLQGTRFLLATADAHGLYAPRGFNPLEQPEMFMERKSDVGKCYMDTIS
;
A
#
# COMPACT_ATOMS: atom_id res chain seq x y z
N MET A 1 10.91 -12.60 -7.40
CA MET A 1 9.68 -12.63 -6.60
C MET A 1 9.23 -11.22 -6.41
N GLU A 2 7.91 -11.08 -6.45
CA GLU A 2 7.18 -9.86 -6.19
C GLU A 2 6.10 -10.18 -5.18
N PHE A 3 5.75 -9.19 -4.39
CA PHE A 3 4.76 -9.36 -3.35
C PHE A 3 4.06 -8.03 -3.10
N ALA A 4 2.79 -8.13 -2.75
CA ALA A 4 1.97 -7.04 -2.25
C ALA A 4 0.87 -7.67 -1.38
N ARG A 5 0.39 -6.92 -0.39
CA ARG A 5 -0.71 -7.32 0.48
C ARG A 5 -1.84 -6.31 0.40
N VAL A 6 -3.06 -6.81 0.28
CA VAL A 6 -4.28 -6.02 0.42
C VAL A 6 -5.03 -6.49 1.66
N VAL A 7 -5.26 -5.57 2.60
CA VAL A 7 -6.13 -5.80 3.76
C VAL A 7 -7.48 -5.16 3.48
N THR A 8 -8.55 -5.95 3.42
CA THR A 8 -9.85 -5.48 2.91
C THR A 8 -11.00 -6.26 3.53
N ASP A 9 -12.15 -5.61 3.63
CA ASP A 9 -13.45 -6.22 3.92
C ASP A 9 -14.20 -6.68 2.66
N PHE A 10 -13.64 -6.44 1.47
CA PHE A 10 -14.22 -6.68 0.14
C PHE A 10 -15.50 -5.88 -0.17
N VAL A 11 -15.83 -4.85 0.62
CA VAL A 11 -17.06 -4.08 0.44
C VAL A 11 -16.80 -2.58 0.35
N ARG A 12 -16.05 -2.00 1.30
CA ARG A 12 -15.85 -0.54 1.36
C ARG A 12 -14.39 -0.13 1.36
N PHE A 13 -13.49 -0.97 1.86
CA PHE A 13 -12.14 -0.53 2.20
C PHE A 13 -11.08 -1.52 1.74
N ALA A 14 -9.96 -1.00 1.22
CA ALA A 14 -8.76 -1.76 0.90
C ALA A 14 -7.50 -0.98 1.27
N TRP A 15 -6.60 -1.58 2.05
CA TRP A 15 -5.27 -1.05 2.34
C TRP A 15 -4.21 -1.81 1.56
N LEU A 16 -3.53 -1.14 0.63
CA LEU A 16 -2.42 -1.69 -0.14
C LEU A 16 -1.09 -1.47 0.61
N SER A 17 -0.41 -2.56 0.93
CA SER A 17 0.84 -2.57 1.71
C SER A 17 1.85 -3.57 1.19
N ASP A 18 3.07 -3.50 1.71
CA ASP A 18 4.15 -4.47 1.48
C ASP A 18 4.47 -4.71 0.00
N VAL A 19 4.35 -3.67 -0.83
CA VAL A 19 4.64 -3.75 -2.26
C VAL A 19 6.15 -3.75 -2.48
N PHE A 20 6.74 -4.89 -2.84
CA PHE A 20 8.16 -4.99 -3.14
C PHE A 20 8.49 -5.93 -4.29
N ILE A 21 9.66 -5.69 -4.89
CA ILE A 21 10.25 -6.52 -5.95
C ILE A 21 11.69 -6.81 -5.59
N LEU A 22 12.04 -8.09 -5.57
CA LEU A 22 13.42 -8.53 -5.38
C LEU A 22 14.33 -7.92 -6.46
N PRO A 23 15.55 -7.45 -6.12
CA PRO A 23 16.42 -6.73 -7.05
C PRO A 23 16.58 -7.38 -8.43
N VAL A 24 16.72 -8.71 -8.48
CA VAL A 24 16.93 -9.48 -9.72
C VAL A 24 15.73 -9.49 -10.69
N TYR A 25 14.57 -8.95 -10.27
CA TYR A 25 13.35 -8.85 -11.09
C TYR A 25 12.99 -7.39 -11.44
N ARG A 26 13.78 -6.40 -11.00
CA ARG A 26 13.53 -4.98 -11.30
C ARG A 26 13.75 -4.66 -12.78
N GLY A 27 13.20 -3.52 -13.24
CA GLY A 27 13.32 -3.06 -14.62
C GLY A 27 12.37 -3.75 -15.62
N LYS A 28 11.64 -4.77 -15.20
CA LYS A 28 10.75 -5.57 -16.08
C LYS A 28 9.30 -5.08 -16.12
N GLY A 29 9.01 -3.88 -15.60
CA GLY A 29 7.64 -3.33 -15.55
C GLY A 29 6.68 -4.05 -14.58
N LEU A 30 7.16 -5.06 -13.86
CA LEU A 30 6.31 -5.94 -13.08
C LEU A 30 5.62 -5.24 -11.89
N ARG A 31 6.24 -4.22 -11.28
CA ARG A 31 5.61 -3.41 -10.20
C ARG A 31 4.33 -2.72 -10.67
N LYS A 32 4.36 -2.25 -11.91
CA LYS A 32 3.23 -1.60 -12.58
C LYS A 32 2.12 -2.60 -12.86
N TRP A 33 2.49 -3.79 -13.32
CA TRP A 33 1.57 -4.89 -13.59
C TRP A 33 0.90 -5.39 -12.31
N LEU A 34 1.66 -5.67 -11.25
CA LEU A 34 1.15 -6.15 -9.97
C LEU A 34 0.08 -5.21 -9.38
N VAL A 35 0.38 -3.90 -9.31
CA VAL A 35 -0.58 -2.93 -8.78
C VAL A 35 -1.81 -2.83 -9.69
N GLN A 36 -1.64 -2.89 -11.02
CA GLN A 36 -2.77 -2.88 -11.95
C GLN A 36 -3.70 -4.07 -11.71
N THR A 37 -3.15 -5.28 -11.65
CA THR A 37 -3.90 -6.51 -11.39
C THR A 37 -4.67 -6.46 -10.07
N ILE A 38 -4.09 -5.85 -9.03
CA ILE A 38 -4.76 -5.67 -7.75
C ILE A 38 -5.95 -4.70 -7.87
N VAL A 39 -5.74 -3.52 -8.45
CA VAL A 39 -6.79 -2.49 -8.56
C VAL A 39 -7.93 -2.95 -9.47
N GLU A 40 -7.64 -3.73 -10.49
CA GLU A 40 -8.64 -4.29 -11.42
C GLU A 40 -9.31 -5.57 -10.90
N HIS A 41 -8.91 -6.09 -9.74
CA HIS A 41 -9.44 -7.35 -9.24
C HIS A 41 -10.97 -7.25 -9.04
N PRO A 42 -11.78 -8.17 -9.60
CA PRO A 42 -13.25 -8.05 -9.58
C PRO A 42 -13.86 -7.94 -8.18
N ARG A 43 -13.26 -8.62 -7.19
CA ARG A 43 -13.71 -8.57 -5.79
C ARG A 43 -13.35 -7.29 -5.03
N LEU A 44 -12.56 -6.41 -5.63
CA LEU A 44 -12.15 -5.14 -5.03
C LEU A 44 -12.84 -3.94 -5.71
N GLN A 45 -13.72 -4.20 -6.67
CA GLN A 45 -14.49 -3.16 -7.35
C GLN A 45 -15.41 -2.45 -6.34
N GLY A 46 -15.47 -1.12 -6.44
CA GLY A 46 -16.25 -0.27 -5.52
C GLY A 46 -15.64 -0.06 -4.14
N THR A 47 -14.51 -0.71 -3.82
CA THR A 47 -13.79 -0.45 -2.56
C THR A 47 -12.94 0.81 -2.65
N ARG A 48 -12.85 1.54 -1.54
CA ARG A 48 -11.93 2.67 -1.39
C ARG A 48 -10.54 2.14 -1.06
N PHE A 49 -9.59 2.35 -1.97
CA PHE A 49 -8.19 2.02 -1.75
C PHE A 49 -7.45 3.13 -1.00
N LEU A 50 -6.58 2.73 -0.09
CA LEU A 50 -5.63 3.58 0.61
C LEU A 50 -4.24 2.94 0.65
N LEU A 51 -3.22 3.79 0.68
CA LEU A 51 -1.83 3.42 0.89
C LEU A 51 -1.05 4.60 1.47
N ALA A 52 0.14 4.31 1.99
CA ALA A 52 1.15 5.31 2.28
C ALA A 52 2.39 5.01 1.44
N THR A 53 2.97 6.04 0.85
CA THR A 53 4.20 5.94 0.07
C THR A 53 5.06 7.18 0.30
N ALA A 54 6.38 7.01 0.43
CA ALA A 54 7.29 8.13 0.60
C ALA A 54 7.65 8.77 -0.75
N ASP A 55 7.94 7.95 -1.77
CA ASP A 55 8.54 8.39 -3.03
C ASP A 55 7.89 7.79 -4.29
N ALA A 56 7.15 6.68 -4.16
CA ALA A 56 6.55 5.98 -5.29
C ALA A 56 5.19 6.54 -5.78
N HIS A 57 4.89 7.82 -5.56
CA HIS A 57 3.62 8.43 -5.99
C HIS A 57 3.33 8.23 -7.49
N GLY A 58 4.34 8.39 -8.35
CA GLY A 58 4.22 8.18 -9.80
C GLY A 58 3.95 6.73 -10.23
N LEU A 59 4.14 5.75 -9.35
CA LEU A 59 3.70 4.37 -9.59
C LEU A 59 2.18 4.27 -9.48
N TYR A 60 1.60 4.90 -8.46
CA TYR A 60 0.20 4.75 -8.08
C TYR A 60 -0.73 5.71 -8.79
N ALA A 61 -0.32 6.96 -9.05
CA ALA A 61 -1.19 7.96 -9.67
C ALA A 61 -1.81 7.51 -11.01
N PRO A 62 -1.07 6.88 -11.94
CA PRO A 62 -1.65 6.37 -13.18
C PRO A 62 -2.66 5.22 -12.98
N ARG A 63 -2.78 4.64 -11.79
CA ARG A 63 -3.77 3.61 -11.42
C ARG A 63 -4.97 4.17 -10.64
N GLY A 64 -5.19 5.49 -10.70
CA GLY A 64 -6.35 6.14 -10.08
C GLY A 64 -6.18 6.47 -8.59
N PHE A 65 -4.96 6.35 -8.04
CA PHE A 65 -4.67 6.88 -6.71
C PHE A 65 -4.44 8.39 -6.78
N ASN A 66 -5.04 9.13 -5.85
CA ASN A 66 -4.85 10.57 -5.71
C ASN A 66 -4.42 10.90 -4.28
N PRO A 67 -3.81 12.09 -4.05
CA PRO A 67 -3.76 12.63 -2.70
C PRO A 67 -5.13 12.58 -2.04
N LEU A 68 -5.16 12.39 -0.73
CA LEU A 68 -6.42 12.38 0.02
C LEU A 68 -7.16 13.70 -0.21
N GLU A 69 -8.45 13.61 -0.53
CA GLU A 69 -9.31 14.80 -0.73
C GLU A 69 -9.47 15.60 0.57
N GLN A 70 -9.57 14.88 1.70
CA GLN A 70 -9.75 15.42 3.05
C GLN A 70 -8.73 14.76 3.99
N PRO A 71 -7.44 15.12 3.90
CA PRO A 71 -6.37 14.51 4.70
C PRO A 71 -6.57 14.73 6.20
N GLU A 72 -7.24 15.81 6.62
CA GLU A 72 -7.55 16.14 8.00
C GLU A 72 -8.48 15.14 8.71
N MET A 73 -9.23 14.34 7.95
CA MET A 73 -10.06 13.27 8.53
C MET A 73 -9.25 12.05 8.96
N PHE A 74 -7.99 11.96 8.54
CA PHE A 74 -7.14 10.81 8.84
C PHE A 74 -6.33 11.06 10.11
N MET A 75 -6.44 10.11 11.03
CA MET A 75 -5.65 10.09 12.25
C MET A 75 -4.79 8.83 12.26
N GLU A 76 -3.54 8.96 12.71
CA GLU A 76 -2.66 7.82 12.94
C GLU A 76 -2.40 7.64 14.44
N ARG A 77 -2.33 6.38 14.87
CA ARG A 77 -1.70 6.01 16.14
C ARG A 77 -0.35 5.39 15.80
N LYS A 78 0.73 6.10 16.13
CA LYS A 78 2.09 5.62 15.89
C LYS A 78 2.37 4.36 16.70
N SER A 79 3.08 3.42 16.09
CA SER A 79 3.60 2.24 16.77
C SER A 79 4.68 2.65 17.77
N ASP A 80 4.62 2.09 18.96
CA ASP A 80 5.60 2.20 20.04
C ASP A 80 6.59 1.02 20.04
N VAL A 81 6.52 0.12 19.06
CA VAL A 81 7.39 -1.07 18.98
C VAL A 81 8.88 -0.72 19.04
N GLY A 82 9.31 0.40 18.46
CA GLY A 82 10.70 0.86 18.58
C GLY A 82 11.12 1.26 20.00
N LYS A 83 10.18 1.72 20.83
CA LYS A 83 10.40 1.97 22.27
C LYS A 83 10.38 0.66 23.05
N CYS A 84 9.34 -0.16 22.84
CA CYS A 84 9.20 -1.46 23.51
C CYS A 84 10.38 -2.41 23.24
N TYR A 85 10.92 -2.42 22.02
CA TYR A 85 12.12 -3.20 21.68
C TYR A 85 13.37 -2.72 22.41
N MET A 86 13.51 -1.40 22.62
CA MET A 86 14.64 -0.86 23.39
C MET A 86 14.46 -1.11 24.89
N ASP A 87 13.24 -1.03 25.41
CA ASP A 87 12.89 -1.29 26.82
C ASP A 87 13.03 -2.78 27.21
N THR A 88 13.08 -3.70 26.23
CA THR A 88 13.24 -5.15 26.46
C THR A 88 14.71 -5.59 26.46
N ILE A 89 15.64 -4.76 25.98
CA ILE A 89 17.08 -5.07 25.89
C ILE A 89 17.89 -4.26 26.93
N SER A 90 17.24 -3.39 27.70
CA SER A 90 17.78 -2.70 28.89
C SER A 90 17.38 -3.40 30.18
#